data_AF-A0A1Y2N8X3-F1
#
_entry.id   AF-A0A1Y2N8X3-F1
#
_cell.length_a   1.000
_cell.length_b   1.000
_cell.length_c   1.000
_cell.angle_alpha   90.00
_cell.angle_beta   90.00
_cell.angle_gamma   90.00
#
_symmetry.space_group_name_H-M   'P 1'
#
loop_
_entity.id
_entity.type
_entity.pdbx_description
1 polymer ?
#
loop_
_entity_poly.entity_id
_entity_poly.type
_entity_poly.pdbx_seq_one_letter_code
_entity_poly.pdbx_strand_id
1 'polypeptide(L)'
;MDGGSRAAGESGTEAGYRFLRAARLDRGWSQARAAQELAQLAERTGAATARPGSLKTQLSRWENGHATPAPGQRALLAELYGSTPAGLGLEPAPPPGAGGAVGVSSAADRLRAALDRAAAVGDTELRLLRDQLRTTAALDGRLGTAAAHGPLAALVEQLHDLLAHTVCPDRGAALAELLAGAALLAGDQERDRAAPDRAWHAYGVAADAARRAGDPSTAERAARRRDRLHTELDGDLPEDHGKSLVERYPAPIAITVEFDEHPSGDVTGLPLRDRLEEVLREAVAAHRDGRAGQAAGAAARARSLALRGGSARALALLARIGR
;
A
#
# COMPACT_ATOMS: atom_id res chain seq x y z
N MET A 1 -24.88 -30.01 11.76
CA MET A 1 -26.01 -29.07 11.81
C MET A 1 -26.10 -28.66 13.27
N ASP A 2 -25.90 -27.42 13.71
CA ASP A 2 -26.08 -26.08 13.13
C ASP A 2 -24.81 -25.25 13.33
N GLY A 3 -24.46 -24.23 12.53
CA GLY A 3 -25.30 -23.38 11.70
C GLY A 3 -25.62 -22.05 12.41
N GLY A 4 -24.70 -21.08 12.35
CA GLY A 4 -25.10 -19.67 12.26
C GLY A 4 -24.72 -18.71 13.40
N SER A 5 -24.14 -17.58 12.95
CA SER A 5 -24.34 -16.22 13.45
C SER A 5 -23.44 -15.68 14.57
N ARG A 6 -22.37 -14.97 14.16
CA ARG A 6 -21.82 -13.78 14.87
C ARG A 6 -20.93 -12.96 13.95
N ALA A 7 -21.51 -12.42 12.88
CA ALA A 7 -20.92 -11.38 12.03
C ALA A 7 -21.96 -10.25 11.90
N ALA A 8 -21.91 -9.26 12.79
CA ALA A 8 -22.81 -8.09 12.67
C ALA A 8 -22.27 -6.77 13.29
N GLY A 9 -21.12 -6.76 13.98
CA GLY A 9 -20.66 -5.58 14.73
C GLY A 9 -19.62 -4.70 14.02
N GLU A 10 -18.69 -5.29 13.24
CA GLU A 10 -17.55 -4.55 12.67
C GLU A 10 -17.83 -3.94 11.28
N SER A 11 -18.95 -4.33 10.66
CA SER A 11 -19.27 -3.96 9.27
C SER A 11 -19.90 -2.58 9.12
N GLY A 12 -20.44 -1.97 10.19
CA GLY A 12 -21.31 -0.79 10.11
C GLY A 12 -20.57 0.53 9.92
N THR A 13 -19.47 0.76 10.65
CA THR A 13 -18.75 2.05 10.63
C THR A 13 -17.85 2.18 9.41
N GLU A 14 -17.18 1.09 8.99
CA GLU A 14 -16.38 1.08 7.77
C GLU A 14 -17.23 1.16 6.51
N ALA A 15 -18.42 0.51 6.50
CA ALA A 15 -19.43 0.74 5.48
C ALA A 15 -19.90 2.21 5.50
N GLY A 16 -20.07 2.79 6.69
CA GLY A 16 -20.40 4.19 6.88
C GLY A 16 -19.46 5.16 6.16
N TYR A 17 -18.16 5.05 6.42
CA TYR A 17 -17.15 5.94 5.80
C TYR A 17 -16.98 5.70 4.29
N ARG A 18 -17.29 4.48 3.81
CA ARG A 18 -17.37 4.18 2.38
C ARG A 18 -18.51 4.93 1.69
N PHE A 19 -19.63 5.20 2.36
CA PHE A 19 -20.73 6.00 1.78
C PHE A 19 -20.38 7.48 1.61
N LEU A 20 -19.67 8.09 2.56
CA LEU A 20 -19.16 9.46 2.40
C LEU A 20 -18.22 9.57 1.19
N ARG A 21 -17.28 8.62 1.06
CA ARG A 21 -16.36 8.56 -0.08
C ARG A 21 -17.10 8.32 -1.40
N ALA A 22 -18.10 7.45 -1.40
CA ALA A 22 -18.93 7.18 -2.57
C ALA A 22 -19.70 8.43 -3.01
N ALA A 23 -20.34 9.16 -2.09
CA ALA A 23 -21.08 10.39 -2.38
C ALA A 23 -20.21 11.49 -3.01
N ARG A 24 -18.92 11.57 -2.63
CA ARG A 24 -17.95 12.46 -3.27
C ARG A 24 -17.62 12.02 -4.70
N LEU A 25 -17.38 10.72 -4.89
CA LEU A 25 -17.02 10.17 -6.20
C LEU A 25 -18.17 10.24 -7.20
N ASP A 26 -19.41 10.09 -6.74
CA ASP A 26 -20.63 10.20 -7.57
C ASP A 26 -20.80 11.61 -8.17
N ARG A 27 -20.30 12.63 -7.47
CA ARG A 27 -20.23 14.01 -7.98
C ARG A 27 -19.01 14.28 -8.86
N GLY A 28 -18.14 13.29 -9.07
CA GLY A 28 -16.87 13.45 -9.81
C GLY A 28 -15.85 14.33 -9.10
N TRP A 29 -15.97 14.53 -7.79
CA TRP A 29 -15.15 15.50 -7.06
C TRP A 29 -13.85 14.90 -6.51
N SER A 30 -12.77 15.65 -6.62
CA SER A 30 -11.55 15.42 -5.83
C SER A 30 -11.78 15.83 -4.37
N GLN A 31 -10.99 15.30 -3.44
CA GLN A 31 -11.05 15.73 -2.03
C GLN A 31 -10.75 17.22 -1.86
N ALA A 32 -9.88 17.79 -2.71
CA ALA A 32 -9.60 19.22 -2.71
C ALA A 32 -10.81 20.04 -3.16
N ARG A 33 -11.52 19.59 -4.20
CA ARG A 33 -12.75 20.23 -4.67
C ARG A 33 -13.86 20.13 -3.61
N ALA A 34 -14.07 18.95 -3.02
CA ALA A 34 -15.06 18.77 -1.97
C ALA A 34 -14.76 19.63 -0.73
N ALA A 35 -13.49 19.78 -0.34
CA ALA A 35 -13.10 20.67 0.76
C ALA A 35 -13.38 22.16 0.46
N GLN A 36 -13.20 22.59 -0.80
CA GLN A 36 -13.54 23.95 -1.23
C GLN A 36 -15.06 24.19 -1.20
N GLU A 37 -15.85 23.26 -1.73
CA GLU A 37 -17.31 23.36 -1.73
C GLU A 37 -17.88 23.35 -0.30
N LEU A 38 -17.31 22.53 0.57
CA LEU A 38 -17.69 22.48 1.99
C LEU A 38 -17.37 23.81 2.71
N ALA A 39 -16.22 24.43 2.41
CA ALA A 39 -15.87 25.74 2.96
C ALA A 39 -16.84 26.83 2.49
N GLN A 40 -17.15 26.87 1.19
CA GLN A 40 -18.10 27.83 0.62
C GLN A 40 -19.53 27.62 1.14
N LEU A 41 -19.93 26.37 1.40
CA LEU A 41 -21.22 26.09 2.02
C LEU A 41 -21.28 26.61 3.46
N ALA A 42 -20.23 26.39 4.25
CA ALA A 42 -20.15 26.86 5.61
C ALA A 42 -20.12 28.39 5.74
N GLU A 43 -19.42 29.08 4.82
CA GLU A 43 -19.45 30.53 4.74
C GLU A 43 -20.87 31.07 4.45
N ARG A 44 -21.62 30.39 3.56
CA ARG A 44 -23.01 30.78 3.24
C ARG A 44 -24.00 30.51 4.37
N THR A 45 -23.78 29.46 5.15
CA THR A 45 -24.67 29.06 6.26
C THR A 45 -24.26 29.68 7.60
N GLY A 46 -23.19 30.50 7.63
CA GLY A 46 -22.68 31.14 8.84
C GLY A 46 -22.02 30.16 9.83
N ALA A 47 -21.68 28.96 9.38
CA ALA A 47 -21.05 27.93 10.19
C ALA A 47 -19.53 28.16 10.25
N ALA A 48 -18.96 28.17 11.46
CA ALA A 48 -17.51 28.26 11.62
C ALA A 48 -16.84 26.96 11.14
N THR A 49 -16.09 27.02 10.04
CA THR A 49 -15.28 25.89 9.54
C THR A 49 -13.79 26.18 9.52
N ALA A 50 -13.01 25.10 9.56
CA ALA A 50 -11.56 25.18 9.42
C ALA A 50 -11.16 25.72 8.03
N ARG A 51 -9.92 26.22 7.90
CA ARG A 51 -9.37 26.68 6.61
C ARG A 51 -9.38 25.54 5.56
N PRO A 52 -9.53 25.82 4.25
CA PRO A 52 -9.64 24.79 3.21
C PRO A 52 -8.55 23.71 3.22
N GLY A 53 -7.29 24.08 3.50
CA GLY A 53 -6.18 23.13 3.63
C GLY A 53 -6.34 22.15 4.81
N SER A 54 -6.97 22.61 5.90
CA SER A 54 -7.33 21.76 7.05
C SER A 54 -8.56 20.90 6.75
N LEU A 55 -9.54 21.42 6.00
CA LEU A 55 -10.73 20.67 5.61
C LEU A 55 -10.43 19.48 4.70
N LYS A 56 -9.47 19.62 3.76
CA LYS A 56 -9.03 18.48 2.94
C LYS A 56 -8.46 17.35 3.80
N THR A 57 -7.64 17.69 4.79
CA THR A 57 -7.05 16.71 5.73
C THR A 57 -8.14 16.07 6.60
N GLN A 58 -9.08 16.85 7.11
CA GLN A 58 -10.20 16.34 7.89
C GLN A 58 -11.10 15.41 7.05
N LEU A 59 -11.41 15.79 5.81
CA LEU A 59 -12.19 14.99 4.88
C LEU A 59 -11.51 13.65 4.58
N SER A 60 -10.20 13.65 4.36
CA SER A 60 -9.42 12.41 4.20
C SER A 60 -9.50 11.52 5.45
N ARG A 61 -9.40 12.11 6.66
CA ARG A 61 -9.52 11.35 7.91
C ARG A 61 -10.94 10.80 8.11
N TRP A 62 -11.98 11.52 7.70
CA TRP A 62 -13.36 11.04 7.77
C TRP A 62 -13.64 9.93 6.76
N GLU A 63 -13.23 10.09 5.50
CA GLU A 63 -13.44 9.08 4.45
C GLU A 63 -12.70 7.76 4.73
N ASN A 64 -11.60 7.82 5.48
CA ASN A 64 -10.81 6.66 5.87
C ASN A 64 -11.12 6.17 7.30
N GLY A 65 -12.14 6.72 7.97
CA GLY A 65 -12.55 6.31 9.31
C GLY A 65 -11.55 6.62 10.44
N HIS A 66 -10.53 7.44 10.18
CA HIS A 66 -9.54 7.90 11.16
C HIS A 66 -10.04 9.05 12.05
N ALA A 67 -11.23 9.59 11.78
CA ALA A 67 -11.92 10.57 12.61
C ALA A 67 -13.43 10.56 12.32
N THR A 68 -14.24 10.98 13.28
CA THR A 68 -15.68 11.22 13.08
C THR A 68 -15.93 12.72 13.00
N PRO A 69 -16.68 13.24 12.00
CA PRO A 69 -16.96 14.66 11.93
C PRO A 69 -17.84 15.13 13.11
N ALA A 70 -17.60 16.35 13.59
CA ALA A 70 -18.42 16.96 14.63
C ALA A 70 -19.88 17.16 14.14
N PRO A 71 -20.90 17.27 15.03
CA PRO A 71 -22.30 17.44 14.64
C PRO A 71 -22.54 18.53 13.58
N GLY A 72 -21.93 19.71 13.72
CA GLY A 72 -22.06 20.79 12.73
C GLY A 72 -21.44 20.44 11.36
N GLN A 73 -20.35 19.68 11.34
CA GLN A 73 -19.70 19.24 10.10
C GLN A 73 -20.52 18.15 9.40
N ARG A 74 -21.22 17.30 10.15
CA ARG A 74 -22.12 16.28 9.58
C ARG A 74 -23.34 16.90 8.92
N ALA A 75 -23.92 17.93 9.52
CA ALA A 75 -25.00 18.69 8.92
C ALA A 75 -24.55 19.35 7.60
N LEU A 76 -23.37 19.97 7.58
CA LEU A 76 -22.81 20.55 6.36
C LEU A 76 -22.51 19.51 5.27
N LEU A 77 -22.01 18.32 5.63
CA LEU A 77 -21.77 17.24 4.67
C LEU A 77 -23.08 16.65 4.12
N ALA A 78 -24.08 16.49 4.96
CA ALA A 78 -25.43 16.07 4.58
C ALA A 78 -26.04 17.05 3.56
N GLU A 79 -25.97 18.34 3.85
CA GLU A 79 -26.43 19.39 2.95
C GLU A 79 -25.62 19.44 1.64
N LEU A 80 -24.29 19.36 1.73
CA LEU A 80 -23.41 19.36 0.55
C LEU A 80 -23.72 18.21 -0.42
N TYR A 81 -23.98 17.02 0.13
CA TYR A 81 -24.24 15.82 -0.68
C TYR A 81 -25.72 15.55 -0.93
N GLY A 82 -26.64 16.34 -0.39
CA GLY A 82 -28.09 16.14 -0.52
C GLY A 82 -28.55 14.80 0.07
N SER A 83 -27.91 14.35 1.14
CA SER A 83 -28.16 13.07 1.81
C SER A 83 -28.33 13.30 3.31
N THR A 84 -28.90 12.35 4.04
CA THR A 84 -28.89 12.41 5.51
C THR A 84 -27.52 12.01 6.06
N PRO A 85 -27.16 12.41 7.30
CA PRO A 85 -25.96 11.91 7.96
C PRO A 85 -25.93 10.37 8.00
N ALA A 86 -27.08 9.71 8.24
CA ALA A 86 -27.22 8.26 8.13
C ALA A 86 -26.89 7.71 6.73
N GLY A 87 -27.42 8.34 5.67
CA GLY A 87 -27.13 7.96 4.29
C GLY A 87 -25.68 8.18 3.86
N LEU A 88 -24.95 9.06 4.56
CA LEU A 88 -23.51 9.25 4.40
C LEU A 88 -22.67 8.41 5.37
N GLY A 89 -23.31 7.60 6.23
CA GLY A 89 -22.63 6.80 7.24
C GLY A 89 -22.02 7.60 8.39
N LEU A 90 -22.56 8.77 8.69
CA LEU A 90 -22.06 9.75 9.66
C LEU A 90 -22.86 9.81 10.97
N GLU A 91 -23.90 9.00 11.16
CA GLU A 91 -24.66 8.98 12.42
C GLU A 91 -23.73 8.65 13.60
N PRO A 92 -23.80 9.41 14.71
CA PRO A 92 -23.15 8.99 15.94
C PRO A 92 -23.91 7.76 16.46
N ALA A 93 -23.17 6.82 17.06
CA ALA A 93 -23.81 5.84 17.93
C ALA A 93 -24.68 6.59 18.98
N PRO A 94 -25.89 6.09 19.30
CA PRO A 94 -26.79 6.75 20.24
C PRO A 94 -26.12 6.96 21.61
N PRO A 95 -26.54 7.98 22.39
CA PRO A 95 -25.93 8.28 23.67
C PRO A 95 -26.01 7.05 24.61
N PRO A 96 -24.97 6.80 25.43
CA PRO A 96 -24.96 5.66 26.34
C PRO A 96 -26.03 5.89 27.41
N GLY A 97 -27.13 5.15 27.34
CA GLY A 97 -28.18 5.20 28.37
C GLY A 97 -29.59 4.81 27.95
N ALA A 98 -29.90 4.71 26.66
CA ALA A 98 -31.25 4.34 26.20
C ALA A 98 -31.20 3.21 25.17
N GLY A 99 -30.95 1.99 25.64
CA GLY A 99 -30.98 0.77 24.82
C GLY A 99 -30.01 -0.27 25.37
N GLY A 100 -30.51 -1.47 25.65
CA GLY A 100 -29.86 -2.46 26.49
C GLY A 100 -28.51 -2.99 25.98
N ALA A 101 -27.77 -3.55 26.92
CA ALA A 101 -26.44 -4.12 26.79
C ALA A 101 -26.25 -5.03 25.56
N VAL A 102 -25.61 -4.49 24.51
CA VAL A 102 -24.80 -5.27 23.55
C VAL A 102 -23.51 -4.45 23.30
N GLY A 103 -22.37 -5.04 23.67
CA GLY A 103 -21.09 -4.39 23.96
C GLY A 103 -20.52 -3.43 22.91
N VAL A 104 -20.29 -2.19 23.32
CA VAL A 104 -19.27 -1.30 22.73
C VAL A 104 -17.95 -1.60 23.44
N SER A 105 -17.01 -2.22 22.73
CA SER A 105 -15.65 -2.48 23.23
C SER A 105 -14.97 -1.15 23.56
N SER A 106 -14.63 -0.93 24.83
CA SER A 106 -13.97 0.30 25.27
C SER A 106 -12.59 0.44 24.60
N ALA A 107 -11.99 1.64 24.63
CA ALA A 107 -10.62 1.81 24.13
C ALA A 107 -9.62 0.88 24.84
N ALA A 108 -9.84 0.63 26.13
CA ALA A 108 -9.05 -0.33 26.90
C ALA A 108 -9.28 -1.77 26.42
N ASP A 109 -10.52 -2.15 26.09
CA ASP A 109 -10.81 -3.49 25.56
C ASP A 109 -10.18 -3.71 24.18
N ARG A 110 -10.18 -2.68 23.32
CA ARG A 110 -9.47 -2.74 22.02
C ARG A 110 -7.97 -2.89 22.20
N LEU A 111 -7.36 -2.14 23.12
CA LEU A 111 -5.94 -2.27 23.42
C LEU A 111 -5.62 -3.65 24.01
N ARG A 112 -6.41 -4.16 24.96
CA ARG A 112 -6.25 -5.52 25.51
C ARG A 112 -6.33 -6.57 24.40
N ALA A 113 -7.33 -6.48 23.53
CA ALA A 113 -7.47 -7.39 22.40
C ALA A 113 -6.26 -7.32 21.44
N ALA A 114 -5.70 -6.13 21.20
CA ALA A 114 -4.51 -5.99 20.37
C ALA A 114 -3.25 -6.59 21.03
N LEU A 115 -3.07 -6.36 22.34
CA LEU A 115 -2.00 -6.97 23.14
C LEU A 115 -2.14 -8.50 23.17
N ASP A 116 -3.35 -9.03 23.35
CA ASP A 116 -3.62 -10.47 23.36
C ASP A 116 -3.32 -11.10 21.99
N ARG A 117 -3.72 -10.45 20.89
CA ARG A 117 -3.36 -10.89 19.53
C ARG A 117 -1.85 -10.92 19.31
N ALA A 118 -1.14 -9.87 19.72
CA ALA A 118 0.32 -9.82 19.61
C ALA A 118 1.00 -10.87 20.51
N ALA A 119 0.47 -11.11 21.71
CA ALA A 119 0.99 -12.12 22.63
C ALA A 119 0.78 -13.55 22.12
N ALA A 120 -0.28 -13.79 21.35
CA ALA A 120 -0.59 -15.08 20.71
C ALA A 120 0.34 -15.43 19.55
N VAL A 121 1.12 -14.47 19.02
CA VAL A 121 2.11 -14.75 17.98
C VAL A 121 3.30 -15.50 18.58
N GLY A 122 3.32 -16.81 18.38
CA GLY A 122 4.45 -17.69 18.69
C GLY A 122 5.28 -18.01 17.45
N ASP A 123 6.18 -18.99 17.59
CA ASP A 123 7.10 -19.38 16.52
C ASP A 123 6.36 -19.97 15.30
N THR A 124 5.23 -20.63 15.51
CA THR A 124 4.40 -21.17 14.43
C THR A 124 3.76 -20.05 13.63
N GLU A 125 3.16 -19.07 14.29
CA GLU A 125 2.55 -17.91 13.65
C GLU A 125 3.60 -17.07 12.90
N LEU A 126 4.79 -16.89 13.49
CA LEU A 126 5.91 -16.22 12.82
C LEU A 126 6.36 -16.95 11.55
N ARG A 127 6.39 -18.30 11.57
CA ARG A 127 6.67 -19.09 10.35
C ARG A 127 5.60 -18.90 9.29
N LEU A 128 4.33 -18.92 9.66
CA LEU A 128 3.22 -18.69 8.73
C LEU A 128 3.29 -17.30 8.09
N LEU A 129 3.57 -16.26 8.88
CA LEU A 129 3.76 -14.90 8.37
C LEU A 129 4.96 -14.82 7.41
N ARG A 130 6.06 -15.51 7.72
CA ARG A 130 7.23 -15.60 6.84
C ARG A 130 6.90 -16.30 5.52
N ASP A 131 6.13 -17.39 5.57
CA ASP A 131 5.71 -18.12 4.38
C ASP A 131 4.72 -17.33 3.53
N GLN A 132 3.83 -16.56 4.16
CA GLN A 132 2.93 -15.63 3.47
C GLN A 132 3.71 -14.53 2.75
N LEU A 133 4.75 -13.95 3.39
CA LEU A 133 5.63 -12.99 2.75
C LEU A 133 6.36 -13.61 1.55
N ARG A 134 6.93 -14.81 1.70
CA ARG A 134 7.61 -15.53 0.61
C ARG A 134 6.69 -15.79 -0.56
N THR A 135 5.48 -16.25 -0.29
CA THR A 135 4.47 -16.52 -1.32
C THR A 135 4.08 -15.25 -2.07
N THR A 136 3.88 -14.15 -1.33
CA THR A 136 3.54 -12.85 -1.91
C THR A 136 4.70 -12.30 -2.76
N ALA A 137 5.94 -12.46 -2.31
CA ALA A 137 7.12 -12.08 -3.08
C ALA A 137 7.28 -12.92 -4.36
N ALA A 138 6.99 -14.23 -4.30
CA ALA A 138 6.99 -15.08 -5.47
C ALA A 138 5.88 -14.70 -6.47
N LEU A 139 4.70 -14.33 -5.97
CA LEU A 139 3.62 -13.80 -6.82
C LEU A 139 4.03 -12.50 -7.51
N ASP A 140 4.63 -11.55 -6.78
CA ASP A 140 5.16 -10.30 -7.37
C ASP A 140 6.22 -10.60 -8.43
N GLY A 141 7.15 -11.52 -8.12
CA GLY A 141 8.19 -11.94 -9.04
C GLY A 141 7.66 -12.60 -10.31
N ARG A 142 6.47 -13.22 -10.31
CA ARG A 142 5.94 -13.95 -11.48
C ARG A 142 4.90 -13.18 -12.27
N LEU A 143 4.00 -12.54 -11.55
CA LEU A 143 2.81 -11.87 -12.09
C LEU A 143 2.88 -10.35 -11.95
N GLY A 144 3.92 -9.83 -11.29
CA GLY A 144 4.14 -8.41 -11.08
C GLY A 144 3.28 -7.80 -9.97
N THR A 145 3.39 -6.48 -9.88
CA THR A 145 2.77 -5.68 -8.81
C THR A 145 1.25 -5.82 -8.80
N ALA A 146 0.61 -5.92 -9.98
CA ALA A 146 -0.85 -6.00 -10.08
C ALA A 146 -1.46 -7.18 -9.30
N ALA A 147 -0.76 -8.32 -9.24
CA ALA A 147 -1.24 -9.52 -8.56
C ALA A 147 -0.89 -9.55 -7.07
N ALA A 148 0.23 -8.94 -6.66
CA ALA A 148 0.77 -9.07 -5.31
C ALA A 148 0.52 -7.85 -4.40
N HIS A 149 0.09 -6.71 -4.95
CA HIS A 149 0.00 -5.46 -4.19
C HIS A 149 -1.00 -5.50 -3.03
N GLY A 150 -2.24 -5.96 -3.29
CA GLY A 150 -3.27 -6.05 -2.24
C GLY A 150 -2.86 -6.95 -1.07
N PRO A 151 -2.44 -8.21 -1.33
CA PRO A 151 -1.94 -9.10 -0.28
C PRO A 151 -0.74 -8.55 0.49
N LEU A 152 0.21 -7.89 -0.18
CA LEU A 152 1.38 -7.31 0.47
C LEU A 152 1.01 -6.13 1.38
N ALA A 153 0.13 -5.24 0.92
CA ALA A 153 -0.32 -4.09 1.71
C ALA A 153 -1.00 -4.55 3.01
N ALA A 154 -1.90 -5.54 2.92
CA ALA A 154 -2.54 -6.12 4.10
C ALA A 154 -1.53 -6.76 5.07
N LEU A 155 -0.52 -7.46 4.54
CA LEU A 155 0.54 -8.05 5.37
C LEU A 155 1.39 -6.99 6.07
N VAL A 156 1.75 -5.90 5.39
CA VAL A 156 2.49 -4.77 5.99
C VAL A 156 1.68 -4.15 7.12
N GLU A 157 0.39 -3.89 6.92
CA GLU A 157 -0.51 -3.33 7.94
C GLU A 157 -0.61 -4.27 9.15
N GLN A 158 -0.81 -5.57 8.92
CA GLN A 158 -0.87 -6.58 9.97
C GLN A 158 0.44 -6.65 10.78
N LEU A 159 1.59 -6.68 10.11
CA LEU A 159 2.90 -6.71 10.77
C LEU A 159 3.16 -5.44 11.58
N HIS A 160 2.73 -4.28 11.08
CA HIS A 160 2.83 -3.02 11.79
C HIS A 160 1.97 -3.01 13.06
N ASP A 161 0.71 -3.47 12.99
CA ASP A 161 -0.19 -3.57 14.14
C ASP A 161 0.36 -4.53 15.20
N LEU A 162 0.82 -5.72 14.79
CA LEU A 162 1.42 -6.70 15.70
C LEU A 162 2.68 -6.14 16.38
N LEU A 163 3.58 -5.50 15.62
CA LEU A 163 4.82 -4.94 16.15
C LEU A 163 4.58 -3.78 17.12
N ALA A 164 3.52 -2.99 16.92
CA ALA A 164 3.13 -1.90 17.80
C ALA A 164 2.63 -2.39 19.17
N HIS A 165 2.06 -3.59 19.23
CA HIS A 165 1.48 -4.18 20.45
C HIS A 165 2.32 -5.33 21.04
N THR A 166 3.47 -5.65 20.46
CA THR A 166 4.37 -6.68 20.99
C THR A 166 5.25 -6.12 22.10
N VAL A 167 5.23 -6.78 23.26
CA VAL A 167 6.04 -6.41 24.44
C VAL A 167 7.28 -7.30 24.64
N CYS A 168 7.34 -8.46 23.98
CA CYS A 168 8.50 -9.36 24.04
C CYS A 168 9.60 -8.89 23.07
N PRO A 169 10.83 -8.59 23.53
CA PRO A 169 11.89 -8.08 22.68
C PRO A 169 12.24 -9.00 21.50
N ASP A 170 12.40 -10.31 21.72
CA ASP A 170 12.79 -11.26 20.68
C ASP A 170 11.72 -11.40 19.59
N ARG A 171 10.44 -11.49 20.00
CA ARG A 171 9.31 -11.50 19.05
C ARG A 171 9.19 -10.17 18.31
N GLY A 172 9.44 -9.07 19.00
CA GLY A 172 9.48 -7.73 18.41
C GLY A 172 10.56 -7.62 17.33
N ALA A 173 11.75 -8.17 17.56
CA ALA A 173 12.83 -8.21 16.57
C ALA A 173 12.44 -9.08 15.36
N ALA A 174 11.86 -10.26 15.57
CA ALA A 174 11.40 -11.13 14.48
C ALA A 174 10.27 -10.51 13.63
N LEU A 175 9.28 -9.87 14.25
CA LEU A 175 8.23 -9.14 13.54
C LEU A 175 8.79 -7.93 12.79
N ALA A 176 9.77 -7.23 13.37
CA ALA A 176 10.43 -6.12 12.71
C ALA A 176 11.26 -6.56 11.49
N GLU A 177 11.91 -7.74 11.54
CA GLU A 177 12.60 -8.33 10.40
C GLU A 177 11.63 -8.60 9.24
N LEU A 178 10.47 -9.21 9.54
CA LEU A 178 9.43 -9.47 8.54
C LEU A 178 8.85 -8.18 7.97
N LEU A 179 8.55 -7.19 8.82
CA LEU A 179 8.06 -5.87 8.38
C LEU A 179 9.09 -5.18 7.48
N ALA A 180 10.37 -5.27 7.80
CA ALA A 180 11.43 -4.68 6.99
C ALA A 180 11.47 -5.27 5.58
N GLY A 181 11.36 -6.60 5.47
CA GLY A 181 11.29 -7.29 4.18
C GLY A 181 10.03 -6.94 3.38
N ALA A 182 8.86 -6.94 4.04
CA ALA A 182 7.58 -6.62 3.42
C ALA A 182 7.51 -5.16 2.94
N ALA A 183 7.98 -4.22 3.77
CA ALA A 183 7.98 -2.79 3.44
C ALA A 183 8.99 -2.44 2.32
N LEU A 184 10.12 -3.15 2.22
CA LEU A 184 11.02 -3.03 1.07
C LEU A 184 10.31 -3.41 -0.24
N LEU A 185 9.64 -4.56 -0.26
CA LEU A 185 8.90 -5.01 -1.44
C LEU A 185 7.73 -4.07 -1.75
N ALA A 186 7.04 -3.55 -0.73
CA ALA A 186 5.96 -2.58 -0.92
C ALA A 186 6.49 -1.28 -1.54
N GLY A 187 7.65 -0.79 -1.12
CA GLY A 187 8.29 0.37 -1.73
C GLY A 187 8.63 0.15 -3.20
N ASP A 188 9.14 -1.04 -3.52
CA ASP A 188 9.43 -1.46 -4.89
C ASP A 188 8.15 -1.53 -5.75
N GLN A 189 7.02 -2.00 -5.20
CA GLN A 189 5.71 -1.99 -5.88
C GLN A 189 5.14 -0.58 -6.09
N GLU A 190 5.21 0.28 -5.09
CA GLU A 190 4.75 1.66 -5.22
C GLU A 190 5.58 2.45 -6.23
N ARG A 191 6.89 2.18 -6.28
CA ARG A 191 7.77 2.71 -7.33
C ARG A 191 7.28 2.27 -8.72
N ASP A 192 6.98 1.00 -8.92
CA ASP A 192 6.48 0.47 -10.20
C ASP A 192 5.11 1.05 -10.59
N ARG A 193 4.28 1.36 -9.60
CA ARG A 193 2.98 2.04 -9.78
C ARG A 193 3.10 3.55 -10.02
N ALA A 194 4.33 4.08 -10.08
CA ALA A 194 4.60 5.51 -10.20
C ALA A 194 4.03 6.35 -9.04
N ALA A 195 4.11 5.82 -7.81
CA ALA A 195 3.74 6.48 -6.56
C ALA A 195 5.00 6.75 -5.69
N PRO A 196 5.84 7.75 -6.05
CA PRO A 196 7.14 7.97 -5.42
C PRO A 196 7.05 8.38 -3.94
N ASP A 197 6.02 9.12 -3.55
CA ASP A 197 5.75 9.50 -2.16
C ASP A 197 5.52 8.27 -1.27
N ARG A 198 4.73 7.32 -1.75
CA ARG A 198 4.44 6.06 -1.06
C ARG A 198 5.66 5.14 -1.02
N ALA A 199 6.39 5.05 -2.14
CA ALA A 199 7.63 4.28 -2.20
C ALA A 199 8.66 4.79 -1.19
N TRP A 200 8.86 6.11 -1.12
CA TRP A 200 9.75 6.75 -0.16
C TRP A 200 9.38 6.44 1.29
N HIS A 201 8.09 6.55 1.61
CA HIS A 201 7.60 6.22 2.96
C HIS A 201 7.82 4.75 3.31
N ALA A 202 7.49 3.83 2.40
CA ALA A 202 7.67 2.39 2.61
C ALA A 202 9.13 2.02 2.84
N TYR A 203 10.08 2.61 2.09
CA TYR A 203 11.51 2.41 2.35
C TYR A 203 11.94 2.99 3.71
N GLY A 204 11.33 4.10 4.16
CA GLY A 204 11.52 4.61 5.52
C GLY A 204 11.09 3.60 6.59
N VAL A 205 9.87 3.07 6.47
CA VAL A 205 9.35 2.01 7.35
C VAL A 205 10.28 0.80 7.35
N ALA A 206 10.76 0.38 6.18
CA ALA A 206 11.66 -0.75 6.08
C ALA A 206 13.00 -0.50 6.81
N ALA A 207 13.57 0.70 6.68
CA ALA A 207 14.81 1.05 7.35
C ALA A 207 14.64 1.09 8.89
N ASP A 208 13.53 1.64 9.36
CA ASP A 208 13.22 1.75 10.80
C ASP A 208 13.00 0.36 11.40
N ALA A 209 12.22 -0.49 10.73
CA ALA A 209 11.97 -1.86 11.14
C ALA A 209 13.27 -2.70 11.12
N ALA A 210 14.11 -2.55 10.10
CA ALA A 210 15.40 -3.23 10.02
C ALA A 210 16.34 -2.84 11.17
N ARG A 211 16.39 -1.56 11.55
CA ARG A 211 17.16 -1.13 12.72
C ARG A 211 16.62 -1.71 14.01
N ARG A 212 15.29 -1.78 14.19
CA ARG A 212 14.67 -2.44 15.35
C ARG A 212 14.95 -3.95 15.40
N ALA A 213 15.08 -4.60 14.24
CA ALA A 213 15.46 -6.01 14.14
C ALA A 213 16.97 -6.27 14.33
N GLY A 214 17.80 -5.23 14.33
CA GLY A 214 19.25 -5.38 14.33
C GLY A 214 19.83 -5.87 12.99
N ASP A 215 19.14 -5.62 11.87
CA ASP A 215 19.60 -5.96 10.51
C ASP A 215 20.10 -4.70 9.76
N PRO A 216 21.39 -4.32 9.92
CA PRO A 216 21.94 -3.15 9.24
C PRO A 216 21.94 -3.32 7.71
N SER A 217 22.07 -4.54 7.20
CA SER A 217 22.14 -4.81 5.77
C SER A 217 20.83 -4.45 5.05
N THR A 218 19.70 -4.71 5.68
CA THR A 218 18.38 -4.34 5.15
C THR A 218 18.13 -2.84 5.29
N ALA A 219 18.57 -2.23 6.39
CA ALA A 219 18.47 -0.79 6.58
C ALA A 219 19.25 -0.01 5.49
N GLU A 220 20.49 -0.40 5.21
CA GLU A 220 21.30 0.19 4.15
C GLU A 220 20.68 -0.02 2.76
N ARG A 221 20.11 -1.20 2.51
CA ARG A 221 19.42 -1.48 1.25
C ARG A 221 18.20 -0.56 1.07
N ALA A 222 17.42 -0.33 2.12
CA ALA A 222 16.30 0.60 2.09
C ALA A 222 16.76 2.05 1.85
N ALA A 223 17.88 2.47 2.43
CA ALA A 223 18.49 3.76 2.14
C ALA A 223 18.90 3.89 0.67
N ARG A 224 19.63 2.89 0.12
CA ARG A 224 20.00 2.86 -1.31
C ARG A 224 18.79 2.93 -2.24
N ARG A 225 17.67 2.29 -1.88
CA ARG A 225 16.42 2.37 -2.65
C ARG A 225 15.81 3.77 -2.65
N ARG A 226 15.93 4.51 -1.53
CA ARG A 226 15.52 5.93 -1.46
C ARG A 226 16.41 6.83 -2.29
N ASP A 227 17.73 6.65 -2.20
CA ASP A 227 18.68 7.43 -2.99
C ASP A 227 18.44 7.22 -4.50
N ARG A 228 18.25 5.96 -4.91
CA ARG A 228 17.85 5.63 -6.28
C ARG A 228 16.55 6.32 -6.70
N LEU A 229 15.53 6.31 -5.85
CA LEU A 229 14.27 6.98 -6.15
C LEU A 229 14.45 8.50 -6.31
N HIS A 230 15.32 9.12 -5.50
CA HIS A 230 15.66 10.53 -5.63
C HIS A 230 16.32 10.81 -6.99
N THR A 231 17.33 10.03 -7.37
CA THR A 231 17.99 10.15 -8.68
C THR A 231 17.00 9.97 -9.85
N GLU A 232 16.10 8.99 -9.75
CA GLU A 232 15.04 8.76 -10.75
C GLU A 232 14.08 9.95 -10.90
N LEU A 233 13.80 10.67 -9.82
CA LEU A 233 12.97 11.89 -9.84
C LEU A 233 13.70 13.08 -10.48
N ASP A 234 15.02 13.16 -10.30
CA ASP A 234 15.87 14.19 -10.91
C ASP A 234 16.08 13.97 -12.43
N GLY A 235 15.65 12.82 -12.95
CA GLY A 235 15.70 12.48 -14.38
C GLY A 235 16.86 11.57 -14.78
N ASP A 236 17.71 11.19 -13.83
CA ASP A 236 18.83 10.28 -14.04
C ASP A 236 18.41 8.83 -13.72
N LEU A 237 18.68 7.90 -14.63
CA LEU A 237 18.50 6.46 -14.37
C LEU A 237 19.85 5.87 -13.97
N PRO A 238 20.05 5.51 -12.68
CA PRO A 238 21.32 4.98 -12.21
C PRO A 238 21.55 3.52 -12.63
N GLU A 239 22.82 3.10 -12.63
CA GLU A 239 23.23 1.69 -12.75
C GLU A 239 23.00 0.94 -11.43
N ASP A 240 22.57 -0.33 -11.49
CA ASP A 240 22.26 -1.16 -10.32
C ASP A 240 23.23 -2.35 -10.22
N HIS A 241 23.75 -2.62 -9.02
CA HIS A 241 24.63 -3.75 -8.68
C HIS A 241 24.08 -4.57 -7.49
N GLY A 242 22.82 -4.37 -7.09
CA GLY A 242 22.22 -5.03 -5.92
C GLY A 242 21.50 -6.35 -6.24
N LYS A 243 21.71 -7.37 -5.40
CA LYS A 243 21.03 -8.68 -5.46
C LYS A 243 19.52 -8.60 -5.14
N SER A 244 18.71 -9.35 -5.89
CA SER A 244 17.24 -9.44 -5.78
C SER A 244 16.77 -10.01 -4.42
N LEU A 245 15.59 -9.58 -3.94
CA LEU A 245 14.95 -10.09 -2.72
C LEU A 245 14.68 -11.61 -2.78
N VAL A 246 14.51 -12.15 -3.98
CA VAL A 246 14.33 -13.59 -4.24
C VAL A 246 15.55 -14.40 -3.78
N GLU A 247 16.75 -13.83 -3.79
CA GLU A 247 17.96 -14.50 -3.30
C GLU A 247 18.02 -14.61 -1.76
N ARG A 248 17.36 -13.71 -1.01
CA ARG A 248 17.32 -13.80 0.47
C ARG A 248 16.28 -14.78 0.99
N TYR A 249 15.21 -15.00 0.22
CA TYR A 249 14.11 -15.87 0.60
C TYR A 249 13.68 -16.76 -0.57
N PRO A 250 14.50 -17.76 -0.96
CA PRO A 250 14.14 -18.69 -2.02
C PRO A 250 12.80 -19.36 -1.70
N ALA A 251 11.84 -19.42 -2.63
CA ALA A 251 10.55 -20.04 -2.35
C ALA A 251 10.74 -21.51 -1.92
N PRO A 252 10.03 -22.01 -0.88
CA PRO A 252 10.16 -23.40 -0.44
C PRO A 252 9.63 -24.41 -1.47
N ILE A 253 8.84 -23.95 -2.44
CA ILE A 253 8.39 -24.72 -3.60
C ILE A 253 8.75 -23.92 -4.84
N ALA A 254 9.57 -24.52 -5.71
CA ALA A 254 9.64 -24.10 -7.10
C ALA A 254 8.27 -24.39 -7.71
N ILE A 255 7.36 -23.43 -7.67
CA ILE A 255 6.12 -23.54 -8.44
C ILE A 255 6.51 -23.28 -9.88
N THR A 256 7.03 -24.29 -10.58
CA THR A 256 7.18 -24.28 -12.02
C THR A 256 5.77 -24.19 -12.60
N VAL A 257 5.41 -23.05 -13.17
CA VAL A 257 4.32 -23.02 -14.16
C VAL A 257 5.06 -22.94 -15.47
N GLU A 258 5.09 -24.07 -16.16
CA GLU A 258 5.53 -24.12 -17.56
C GLU A 258 4.56 -23.23 -18.33
N PHE A 259 5.06 -22.07 -18.75
CA PHE A 259 4.40 -21.24 -19.74
C PHE A 259 5.08 -21.56 -21.07
N ASP A 260 4.27 -22.04 -22.02
CA ASP A 260 4.69 -22.44 -23.36
C ASP A 260 5.76 -21.52 -23.94
N GLU A 261 6.90 -22.12 -24.26
CA GLU A 261 8.12 -21.48 -24.74
C GLU A 261 7.94 -20.98 -26.17
N HIS A 262 8.42 -19.77 -26.48
CA HIS A 262 8.87 -19.42 -27.82
C HIS A 262 10.20 -18.64 -27.77
N PRO A 263 11.09 -18.82 -28.76
CA PRO A 263 12.52 -18.69 -28.56
C PRO A 263 13.03 -17.30 -28.95
N SER A 264 13.75 -16.64 -28.03
CA SER A 264 14.98 -15.88 -28.32
C SER A 264 15.50 -15.19 -27.06
N GLY A 265 16.71 -15.55 -26.63
CA GLY A 265 17.55 -14.70 -25.77
C GLY A 265 17.35 -14.83 -24.24
N ASP A 266 17.82 -15.94 -23.70
CA ASP A 266 18.63 -16.05 -22.47
C ASP A 266 18.29 -15.21 -21.20
N VAL A 267 17.00 -15.13 -20.81
CA VAL A 267 16.63 -14.65 -19.46
C VAL A 267 15.46 -15.48 -18.86
N THR A 268 15.49 -16.80 -19.02
CA THR A 268 14.33 -17.66 -18.70
C THR A 268 14.17 -17.99 -17.20
N GLY A 269 15.11 -17.61 -16.34
CA GLY A 269 15.07 -17.90 -14.89
C GLY A 269 14.74 -16.73 -13.95
N LEU A 270 14.78 -15.48 -14.43
CA LEU A 270 14.63 -14.32 -13.55
C LEU A 270 13.16 -13.96 -13.27
N PRO A 271 12.86 -13.41 -12.08
CA PRO A 271 11.58 -12.77 -11.80
C PRO A 271 11.22 -11.74 -12.89
N LEU A 272 9.93 -11.66 -13.26
CA LEU A 272 9.36 -10.72 -14.22
C LEU A 272 9.86 -9.28 -14.00
N ARG A 273 9.91 -8.83 -12.74
CA ARG A 273 10.41 -7.51 -12.35
C ARG A 273 11.89 -7.33 -12.72
N ASP A 274 12.74 -8.30 -12.41
CA ASP A 274 14.17 -8.25 -12.68
C ASP A 274 14.44 -8.25 -14.20
N ARG A 275 13.68 -9.08 -14.95
CA ARG A 275 13.70 -9.08 -16.43
C ARG A 275 13.27 -7.73 -17.00
N LEU A 276 12.22 -7.13 -16.45
CA LEU A 276 11.74 -5.82 -16.88
C LEU A 276 12.82 -4.75 -16.67
N GLU A 277 13.44 -4.71 -15.48
CA GLU A 277 14.51 -3.76 -15.17
C GLU A 277 15.73 -3.93 -16.10
N GLU A 278 16.09 -5.17 -16.43
CA GLU A 278 17.18 -5.46 -17.37
C GLU A 278 16.90 -4.96 -18.78
N VAL A 279 15.74 -5.30 -19.34
CA VAL A 279 15.36 -4.87 -20.69
C VAL A 279 15.14 -3.35 -20.75
N LEU A 280 14.65 -2.72 -19.68
CA LEU A 280 14.58 -1.27 -19.58
C LEU A 280 15.96 -0.61 -19.61
N ARG A 281 16.94 -1.16 -18.88
CA ARG A 281 18.34 -0.67 -18.92
C ARG A 281 18.92 -0.78 -20.32
N GLU A 282 18.71 -1.91 -20.99
CA GLU A 282 19.12 -2.11 -22.38
C GLU A 282 18.53 -1.04 -23.31
N ALA A 283 17.22 -0.78 -23.21
CA ALA A 283 16.53 0.21 -24.03
C ALA A 283 17.06 1.64 -23.81
N VAL A 284 17.30 2.01 -22.54
CA VAL A 284 17.83 3.32 -22.17
C VAL A 284 19.26 3.51 -22.67
N ALA A 285 20.12 2.51 -22.48
CA ALA A 285 21.51 2.55 -22.96
C ALA A 285 21.58 2.67 -24.48
N ALA A 286 20.82 1.83 -25.21
CA ALA A 286 20.78 1.88 -26.67
C ALA A 286 20.25 3.23 -27.20
N HIS A 287 19.30 3.86 -26.50
CA HIS A 287 18.82 5.20 -26.86
C HIS A 287 19.88 6.28 -26.63
N ARG A 288 20.57 6.26 -25.49
CA ARG A 288 21.68 7.19 -25.20
C ARG A 288 22.81 7.08 -26.23
N ASP A 289 23.09 5.87 -26.70
CA ASP A 289 24.13 5.61 -27.69
C ASP A 289 23.70 5.88 -29.15
N GLY A 290 22.47 6.34 -29.39
CA GLY A 290 21.95 6.59 -30.74
C GLY A 290 21.66 5.32 -31.57
N ARG A 291 21.63 4.13 -30.95
CA ARG A 291 21.37 2.84 -31.61
C ARG A 291 19.87 2.60 -31.80
N ALA A 292 19.22 3.40 -32.65
CA ALA A 292 17.76 3.48 -32.78
C ALA A 292 17.04 2.11 -32.96
N GLY A 293 17.56 1.22 -33.81
CA GLY A 293 16.96 -0.10 -34.04
C GLY A 293 17.00 -1.02 -32.80
N GLN A 294 18.10 -0.99 -32.05
CA GLN A 294 18.25 -1.78 -30.83
C GLN A 294 17.42 -1.18 -29.69
N ALA A 295 17.38 0.15 -29.59
CA ALA A 295 16.52 0.87 -28.64
C ALA A 295 15.04 0.55 -28.86
N ALA A 296 14.57 0.55 -30.11
CA ALA A 296 13.19 0.20 -30.45
C ALA A 296 12.85 -1.25 -30.11
N GLY A 297 13.74 -2.20 -30.44
CA GLY A 297 13.57 -3.62 -30.12
C GLY A 297 13.48 -3.88 -28.61
N ALA A 298 14.42 -3.32 -27.84
CA ALA A 298 14.43 -3.43 -26.37
C ALA A 298 13.20 -2.73 -25.75
N ALA A 299 12.82 -1.54 -26.25
CA ALA A 299 11.65 -0.82 -25.76
C ALA A 299 10.34 -1.60 -25.99
N ALA A 300 10.19 -2.31 -27.10
CA ALA A 300 9.04 -3.15 -27.37
C ALA A 300 8.95 -4.34 -26.40
N ARG A 301 10.09 -5.02 -26.13
CA ARG A 301 10.17 -6.09 -25.14
C ARG A 301 9.84 -5.59 -23.72
N ALA A 302 10.44 -4.47 -23.30
CA ALA A 302 10.17 -3.85 -22.02
C ALA A 302 8.69 -3.45 -21.87
N ARG A 303 8.06 -2.92 -22.94
CA ARG A 303 6.64 -2.57 -22.93
C ARG A 303 5.75 -3.79 -22.71
N SER A 304 6.04 -4.91 -23.37
CA SER A 304 5.31 -6.16 -23.19
C SER A 304 5.40 -6.66 -21.75
N LEU A 305 6.60 -6.67 -21.17
CA LEU A 305 6.82 -7.06 -19.77
C LEU A 305 6.14 -6.11 -18.79
N ALA A 306 6.21 -4.80 -19.03
CA ALA A 306 5.57 -3.78 -18.20
C ALA A 306 4.04 -3.90 -18.20
N LEU A 307 3.42 -4.19 -19.35
CA LEU A 307 1.99 -4.45 -19.44
C LEU A 307 1.59 -5.72 -18.68
N ARG A 308 2.36 -6.80 -18.81
CA ARG A 308 2.13 -8.05 -18.08
C ARG A 308 2.24 -7.88 -16.57
N GLY A 309 3.25 -7.14 -16.10
CA GLY A 309 3.51 -6.93 -14.68
C GLY A 309 2.77 -5.73 -14.05
N GLY A 310 2.09 -4.92 -14.85
CA GLY A 310 1.39 -3.71 -14.41
C GLY A 310 2.31 -2.56 -13.97
N SER A 311 3.49 -2.40 -14.58
CA SER A 311 4.46 -1.35 -14.23
C SER A 311 4.17 -0.04 -14.98
N ALA A 312 3.46 0.87 -14.32
CA ALA A 312 3.17 2.21 -14.86
C ALA A 312 4.45 3.05 -15.04
N ARG A 313 5.43 2.91 -14.13
CA ARG A 313 6.74 3.57 -14.21
C ARG A 313 7.47 3.22 -15.51
N ALA A 314 7.57 1.93 -15.81
CA ALA A 314 8.24 1.44 -17.00
C ALA A 314 7.57 1.99 -18.28
N LEU A 315 6.24 2.00 -18.33
CA LEU A 315 5.49 2.55 -19.46
C LEU A 315 5.73 4.05 -19.64
N ALA A 316 5.74 4.82 -18.54
CA ALA A 316 6.01 6.25 -18.58
C ALA A 316 7.43 6.56 -19.07
N LEU A 317 8.42 5.75 -18.66
CA LEU A 317 9.80 5.89 -19.12
C LEU A 317 9.95 5.56 -20.61
N LEU A 318 9.37 4.46 -21.07
CA LEU A 318 9.42 4.05 -22.48
C LEU A 318 8.74 5.08 -23.40
N ALA A 319 7.72 5.79 -22.92
CA ALA A 319 7.08 6.88 -23.65
C ALA A 319 8.01 8.11 -23.84
N ARG A 320 9.05 8.28 -23.02
CA ARG A 320 10.07 9.33 -23.20
C ARG A 320 11.11 8.94 -24.24
N ILE A 321 11.50 7.67 -24.30
CA ILE A 321 12.50 7.12 -25.24
C ILE A 321 11.99 7.08 -26.68
N GLY A 322 10.67 6.90 -26.87
CA GLY A 322 10.04 6.84 -28.19
C GLY A 322 9.71 8.19 -28.83
N ARG A 323 10.10 9.31 -28.19
CA ARG A 323 10.02 10.67 -28.75
C ARG A 323 11.40 11.09 -29.24
#